data_AF-N9GV48-F1
#
_entry.id   AF-N9GV48-F1
#
_cell.length_a   1.000
_cell.length_b   1.000
_cell.length_c   1.000
_cell.angle_alpha   90.00
_cell.angle_beta   90.00
_cell.angle_gamma   90.00
#
_symmetry.space_group_name_H-M   'P 1'
#
loop_
_entity.id
_entity.type
_entity.pdbx_description
1 polymer ?
#
loop_
_entity_poly.entity_id
_entity_poly.type
_entity_poly.pdbx_seq_one_letter_code
_entity_poly.pdbx_strand_id
1 'polypeptide(L)'
;MSTIALSIKLDSSYKDRLSRLATTKKRTAHALAKAAITSFIEQEERIEAERREAIASYEDYLETGLHVTLAEADEWLESWGTDNEKDAPLCHK
;
A
#
# COMPACT_ATOMS: atom_id res chain seq x y z
N MET A 1 16.53 17.32 0.44
CA MET A 1 15.75 16.80 -0.71
C MET A 1 15.62 17.90 -1.74
N SER A 2 16.04 17.67 -2.98
CA SER A 2 15.87 18.63 -4.08
C SER A 2 14.46 18.49 -4.66
N THR A 3 13.73 19.60 -4.83
CA THR A 3 12.39 19.59 -5.45
C THR A 3 12.50 19.96 -6.92
N ILE A 4 11.92 19.12 -7.79
CA ILE A 4 11.86 19.37 -9.24
C ILE A 4 10.41 19.71 -9.62
N ALA A 5 10.23 20.69 -10.49
CA ALA A 5 8.92 21.05 -11.00
C ALA A 5 8.45 20.02 -12.04
N LEU A 6 7.25 19.44 -11.81
CA LEU A 6 6.59 18.55 -12.75
C LEU A 6 5.42 19.29 -13.41
N SER A 7 5.44 19.41 -14.74
CA SER A 7 4.34 19.99 -15.52
C SER A 7 3.40 18.86 -15.97
N ILE A 8 2.12 18.96 -15.60
CA ILE A 8 1.13 17.93 -15.87
C ILE A 8 0.01 18.54 -16.72
N LYS A 9 -0.23 17.94 -17.89
CA LYS A 9 -1.38 18.31 -18.72
C LYS A 9 -2.62 17.63 -18.16
N LEU A 10 -3.63 18.44 -17.83
CA LEU A 10 -4.94 17.99 -17.38
C LEU A 10 -6.00 18.68 -18.25
N ASP A 11 -7.13 18.01 -18.44
CA ASP A 11 -8.31 18.64 -19.02
C ASP A 11 -8.77 19.82 -18.14
N SER A 12 -9.26 20.89 -18.77
CA SER A 12 -9.65 22.13 -18.08
C SER A 12 -10.70 21.87 -17.00
N SER A 13 -11.60 20.91 -17.21
CA SER A 13 -12.63 20.54 -16.23
C SER A 13 -12.03 20.03 -14.91
N TYR A 14 -10.90 19.32 -14.95
CA TYR A 14 -10.22 18.84 -13.74
C TYR A 14 -9.52 19.97 -12.99
N LYS A 15 -8.95 20.94 -13.70
CA LYS A 15 -8.36 22.13 -13.09
C LYS A 15 -9.42 22.94 -12.31
N ASP A 16 -10.60 23.11 -12.90
CA ASP A 16 -11.71 23.84 -12.25
C ASP A 16 -12.27 23.07 -11.05
N ARG A 17 -12.41 21.74 -11.17
CA ARG A 17 -12.81 20.86 -10.05
C ARG A 17 -11.80 20.91 -8.91
N LEU A 18 -10.50 20.84 -9.20
CA LEU A 18 -9.44 20.92 -8.19
C LEU A 18 -9.44 22.29 -7.50
N SER A 19 -9.65 23.37 -8.25
CA SER A 19 -9.70 24.73 -7.70
C SER A 19 -10.88 24.89 -6.75
N ARG A 20 -12.08 24.41 -7.12
CA ARG A 20 -13.25 24.40 -6.22
C ARG A 20 -13.00 23.56 -4.97
N LEU A 21 -12.40 22.38 -5.12
CA LEU A 21 -12.05 21.51 -3.99
C LEU A 21 -11.06 22.18 -3.04
N ALA A 22 -10.09 22.91 -3.58
CA ALA A 22 -9.10 23.68 -2.85
C ALA A 22 -9.76 24.77 -1.99
N THR A 23 -10.69 25.53 -2.55
CA THR A 23 -11.50 26.51 -1.82
C THR A 23 -12.27 25.86 -0.67
N THR A 24 -13.00 24.77 -0.94
CA THR A 24 -13.78 24.05 0.08
C THR A 24 -12.89 23.50 1.20
N LYS A 25 -11.71 22.96 0.87
CA LYS A 25 -10.76 22.41 1.85
C LYS A 25 -9.85 23.47 2.50
N LYS A 26 -9.99 24.76 2.15
CA LYS A 26 -9.11 25.86 2.60
C LYS A 26 -7.62 25.55 2.37
N ARG A 27 -7.30 24.97 1.22
CA ARG A 27 -5.93 24.63 0.79
C ARG A 27 -5.67 25.21 -0.60
N THR A 28 -4.42 25.28 -1.03
CA THR A 28 -4.09 25.67 -2.41
C THR A 28 -4.30 24.48 -3.35
N ALA A 29 -4.69 24.75 -4.60
CA ALA A 29 -4.80 23.72 -5.64
C ALA A 29 -3.46 22.98 -5.84
N HIS A 30 -2.34 23.70 -5.75
CA HIS A 30 -1.00 23.11 -5.83
C HIS A 30 -0.74 22.10 -4.68
N ALA A 31 -1.08 22.46 -3.43
CA ALA A 31 -0.89 21.56 -2.30
C ALA A 31 -1.75 20.29 -2.40
N LEU A 32 -2.99 20.42 -2.89
CA LEU A 32 -3.85 19.27 -3.14
C LEU A 32 -3.36 18.39 -4.30
N ALA A 33 -2.90 18.99 -5.40
CA ALA A 33 -2.32 18.24 -6.51
C ALA A 33 -1.07 17.46 -6.07
N LYS A 34 -0.16 18.12 -5.34
CA LYS A 34 1.02 17.48 -4.78
C LYS A 34 0.64 16.30 -3.89
N ALA A 35 -0.26 16.51 -2.93
CA ALA A 35 -0.70 15.46 -2.03
C ALA A 35 -1.33 14.28 -2.79
N ALA A 36 -2.19 14.56 -3.78
CA ALA A 36 -2.82 13.51 -4.57
C ALA A 36 -1.81 12.66 -5.35
N ILE A 37 -0.82 13.30 -5.98
CA ILE A 37 0.23 12.60 -6.74
C ILE A 37 1.13 11.79 -5.81
N THR A 38 1.57 12.37 -4.69
CA THR A 38 2.41 11.68 -3.72
C THR A 38 1.70 10.46 -3.15
N SER A 39 0.46 10.61 -2.68
CA SER A 39 -0.30 9.48 -2.14
C SER A 39 -0.62 8.41 -3.19
N PHE A 40 -0.83 8.80 -4.45
CA PHE A 40 -0.99 7.83 -5.54
C PHE A 40 0.29 7.03 -5.75
N ILE A 41 1.45 7.67 -5.84
CA ILE A 41 2.73 6.99 -6.03
C ILE A 41 3.01 6.03 -4.87
N GLU A 42 2.87 6.49 -3.61
CA GLU A 42 3.09 5.65 -2.43
C GLU A 42 2.14 4.45 -2.41
N GLN A 43 0.88 4.63 -2.85
CA GLN A 43 -0.10 3.56 -2.94
C GLN A 43 0.27 2.54 -4.02
N GLU A 44 0.68 2.99 -5.21
CA GLU A 44 1.08 2.10 -6.32
C GLU A 44 2.35 1.33 -5.98
N GLU A 45 3.33 1.99 -5.34
CA GLU A 45 4.55 1.34 -4.87
C GLU A 45 4.24 0.24 -3.85
N ARG A 46 3.31 0.49 -2.92
CA ARG A 46 2.88 -0.50 -1.94
C ARG A 46 2.18 -1.70 -2.60
N ILE A 47 1.25 -1.45 -3.52
CA ILE A 47 0.54 -2.52 -4.25
C ILE A 47 1.53 -3.37 -5.04
N GLU A 48 2.49 -2.75 -5.72
CA GLU A 48 3.47 -3.48 -6.52
C GLU A 48 4.44 -4.28 -5.63
N ALA A 49 4.81 -3.76 -4.46
CA ALA A 49 5.61 -4.49 -3.48
C ALA A 49 4.85 -5.72 -2.95
N GLU A 50 3.60 -5.54 -2.49
CA GLU A 50 2.71 -6.63 -2.03
C GLU A 50 2.52 -7.69 -3.13
N ARG A 51 2.34 -7.26 -4.39
CA ARG A 51 2.20 -8.16 -5.53
C ARG A 51 3.46 -9.00 -5.75
N ARG A 52 4.64 -8.38 -5.71
CA ARG A 52 5.91 -9.09 -5.91
C ARG A 52 6.16 -10.09 -4.79
N GLU A 53 5.87 -9.71 -3.56
CA GLU A 53 5.98 -10.59 -2.40
C GLU A 53 5.05 -11.80 -2.54
N ALA A 54 3.77 -11.58 -2.87
CA ALA A 54 2.82 -12.68 -3.08
C ALA A 54 3.24 -13.65 -4.21
N ILE A 55 3.78 -13.13 -5.32
CA ILE A 55 4.32 -13.95 -6.41
C ILE A 55 5.52 -14.77 -5.91
N ALA A 56 6.47 -14.13 -5.21
CA ALA A 56 7.65 -14.81 -4.69
C ALA A 56 7.29 -15.91 -3.69
N SER A 57 6.34 -15.66 -2.78
CA SER A 57 5.85 -16.68 -1.83
C SER A 57 5.16 -17.84 -2.55
N TYR A 58 4.42 -17.57 -3.63
CA TYR A 58 3.78 -18.62 -4.41
C TYR A 58 4.81 -19.46 -5.18
N GLU A 59 5.83 -18.84 -5.77
CA GLU A 59 6.94 -19.53 -6.43
C GLU A 59 7.72 -20.41 -5.43
N ASP A 60 8.03 -19.89 -4.24
CA ASP A 60 8.70 -20.65 -3.17
C ASP A 60 7.88 -21.85 -2.70
N TYR A 61 6.56 -21.69 -2.55
CA TYR A 61 5.66 -22.81 -2.23
C TYR A 61 5.66 -23.87 -3.34
N LEU A 62 5.63 -23.48 -4.61
CA LEU A 62 5.68 -24.44 -5.73
C LEU A 62 7.00 -25.21 -5.78
N GLU A 63 8.11 -24.59 -5.39
CA GLU A 63 9.44 -25.23 -5.36
C GLU A 63 9.63 -26.13 -4.13
N THR A 64 9.25 -25.65 -2.95
CA THR A 64 9.58 -26.29 -1.68
C THR A 64 8.45 -27.14 -1.10
N GLY A 65 7.20 -26.80 -1.43
CA GLY A 65 5.98 -27.30 -0.78
C GLY A 65 5.76 -26.77 0.64
N LEU A 66 6.64 -25.89 1.13
CA LEU A 66 6.55 -25.35 2.49
C LEU A 66 5.43 -24.30 2.58
N HIS A 67 4.55 -24.48 3.56
CA HIS A 67 3.42 -23.60 3.82
C HIS A 67 3.07 -23.59 5.30
N VAL A 68 2.24 -22.63 5.69
CA VAL A 68 1.52 -22.63 6.96
C VAL A 68 0.05 -22.82 6.62
N THR A 69 -0.65 -23.65 7.39
CA THR A 69 -2.09 -23.85 7.19
C THR A 69 -2.89 -22.65 7.72
N LEU A 70 -4.12 -22.47 7.21
CA LEU A 70 -5.00 -21.40 7.68
C LEU A 70 -5.25 -21.51 9.20
N ALA A 71 -5.39 -22.72 9.74
CA ALA A 71 -5.64 -22.93 11.16
C ALA A 71 -4.47 -22.48 12.05
N GLU A 72 -3.23 -22.74 11.63
CA GLU A 72 -2.04 -22.30 12.35
C GLU A 72 -1.87 -20.78 12.28
N ALA A 73 -2.16 -20.19 11.12
CA ALA A 73 -2.15 -18.74 10.96
C ALA A 73 -3.23 -18.07 11.82
N ASP A 74 -4.45 -18.61 11.85
CA ASP A 74 -5.55 -18.10 12.68
C ASP A 74 -5.20 -18.20 14.18
N GLU A 75 -4.70 -19.36 14.63
CA GLU A 75 -4.28 -19.54 16.03
C GLU A 75 -3.17 -18.57 16.46
N TRP A 76 -2.25 -18.26 15.54
CA TRP A 76 -1.21 -17.27 15.77
C TRP A 76 -1.78 -15.84 15.83
N LEU A 77 -2.62 -15.45 14.86
CA LEU A 77 -3.24 -14.12 14.80
C LEU A 77 -4.15 -13.85 16.01
N GLU A 78 -4.88 -14.85 16.49
CA GLU A 78 -5.72 -14.74 17.69
C GLU A 78 -4.90 -14.49 18.97
N SER A 79 -3.63 -14.86 18.98
CA SER A 79 -2.75 -14.64 20.14
C SER A 79 -2.23 -13.20 20.25
N TRP A 80 -2.28 -12.43 19.16
CA TRP A 80 -1.72 -11.07 19.11
C TRP A 80 -2.41 -10.11 20.07
N GLY A 81 -1.60 -9.36 20.84
CA GLY A 81 -2.12 -8.42 21.83
C GLY A 81 -2.72 -9.07 23.08
N THR A 82 -2.44 -10.36 23.31
CA THR A 82 -2.78 -11.08 24.55
C THR A 82 -1.53 -11.32 25.41
N ASP A 83 -1.72 -11.69 26.68
CA ASP A 83 -0.61 -12.07 27.57
C ASP A 83 0.12 -13.36 27.12
N ASN A 84 -0.45 -14.11 26.17
CA ASN A 84 0.08 -15.36 25.63
C ASN A 84 0.34 -15.27 24.12
N GLU A 85 0.82 -14.11 23.64
CA GLU A 85 1.21 -13.92 22.24
C GLU A 85 2.24 -14.97 21.79
N LYS A 86 1.96 -15.67 20.68
CA LYS A 86 2.77 -16.77 20.15
C LYS A 86 3.74 -16.28 19.09
N ASP A 87 4.85 -16.99 18.95
CA ASP A 87 5.76 -16.83 17.82
C ASP A 87 5.09 -17.23 16.50
N ALA A 88 5.57 -16.66 15.39
CA ALA A 88 5.10 -17.00 14.06
C ALA A 88 5.30 -18.50 13.76
N PRO A 89 4.29 -19.19 13.19
CA PRO A 89 4.41 -20.60 12.82
C PRO A 89 5.49 -20.79 11.75
N LEU A 90 6.25 -21.88 11.84
CA LEU A 90 7.25 -22.25 10.85
C LEU A 90 6.57 -22.96 9.66
N CYS A 91 6.97 -22.61 8.44
CA CYS A 91 6.47 -23.30 7.25
C CYS A 91 6.89 -24.78 7.24
N HIS A 92 5.97 -25.66 6.85
CA HIS A 92 6.16 -27.11 6.76
C HIS A 92 5.48 -27.67 5.49
N LYS A 93 5.71 -28.96 5.19
CA LYS A 93 5.05 -29.66 4.07
C LYS A 93 3.71 -30.24 4.47
#